data_AF-A0A7R9TQK0-F1
#
_entry.id   AF-A0A7R9TQK0-F1
#
_cell.length_a   1.000
_cell.length_b   1.000
_cell.length_c   1.000
_cell.angle_alpha   90.00
_cell.angle_beta   90.00
_cell.angle_gamma   90.00
#
_symmetry.space_group_name_H-M   'P 1'
#
loop_
_entity.id
_entity.type
_entity.pdbx_description
1 polymer ?
#
loop_
_entity_poly.entity_id
_entity_poly.type
_entity_poly.pdbx_seq_one_letter_code
_entity_poly.pdbx_strand_id
1 'polypeptide(L)'
;PEPEPEPEPEPEVPNSSSRRPLLHHTDGRGLAVDYAFSWEPSQRGGRHVRVLLFMINTTASTLGPVVVAIGDSEVQVKKVTPNRPAMAIADVEFAFALDALPATITVSGVAGGAKHTARASLRPVAGALLRPQNVGEDVFAGARDAMLEGGAESAKKVLLDPDLANAISVRDILRTCANVREVRVDEHAGVVEAAGEALDGSGKYFLLVTVSSSGDAKVSAVGDDDGFAAALCAQVQAAMQAANDDD
;
A
#
# COMPACT_ATOMS: atom_id res chain seq x y z
N PRO A 1 32.43 21.83 -16.81
CA PRO A 1 31.43 21.16 -15.96
C PRO A 1 30.95 19.90 -16.67
N GLU A 2 31.35 18.74 -16.17
CA GLU A 2 30.67 17.49 -16.57
C GLU A 2 29.20 17.58 -16.16
N PRO A 3 28.26 17.16 -17.02
CA PRO A 3 26.86 17.09 -16.64
C PRO A 3 26.70 16.13 -15.46
N GLU A 4 25.97 16.55 -14.42
CA GLU A 4 25.61 15.67 -13.32
C GLU A 4 24.86 14.45 -13.89
N PRO A 5 25.21 13.22 -13.48
CA PRO A 5 24.50 12.04 -13.93
C PRO A 5 23.04 12.15 -13.51
N GLU A 6 22.13 12.02 -14.47
CA GLU A 6 20.70 11.94 -14.19
C GLU A 6 20.46 10.81 -13.18
N PRO A 7 19.61 11.03 -12.15
CA PRO A 7 19.29 10.00 -11.20
C PRO A 7 18.66 8.82 -11.94
N GLU A 8 19.23 7.62 -11.76
CA GLU A 8 18.65 6.41 -12.32
C GLU A 8 17.18 6.29 -11.86
N PRO A 9 16.25 5.94 -12.75
CA PRO A 9 14.85 5.77 -12.39
C PRO A 9 14.75 4.72 -11.28
N GLU A 10 14.00 5.06 -10.24
CA GLU A 10 13.81 4.16 -9.11
C GLU A 10 13.18 2.84 -9.60
N PRO A 11 13.60 1.67 -9.08
CA PRO A 11 13.03 0.41 -9.49
C PRO A 11 11.54 0.38 -9.13
N GLU A 12 10.68 0.37 -10.15
CA GLU A 12 9.25 0.11 -10.01
C GLU A 12 9.05 -1.35 -9.58
N VAL A 13 8.41 -1.54 -8.43
CA VAL A 13 8.01 -2.88 -7.99
C VAL A 13 6.53 -3.05 -8.35
N PRO A 14 6.18 -3.91 -9.31
CA PRO A 14 4.79 -4.14 -9.67
C PRO A 14 4.02 -4.68 -8.46
N ASN A 15 2.74 -4.29 -8.33
CA ASN A 15 1.87 -4.68 -7.20
C ASN A 15 2.42 -4.21 -5.85
N SER A 16 2.80 -2.95 -5.77
CA SER A 16 3.21 -2.32 -4.53
C SER A 16 2.46 -1.02 -4.28
N SER A 17 2.26 -0.69 -3.00
CA SER A 17 1.75 0.60 -2.59
C SER A 17 2.79 1.69 -2.85
N SER A 18 2.36 2.94 -2.96
CA SER A 18 3.26 4.10 -2.96
C SER A 18 4.23 4.08 -1.77
N ARG A 19 5.47 4.53 -2.00
CA ARG A 19 6.48 4.65 -0.95
C ARG A 19 6.04 5.67 0.10
N ARG A 20 6.35 5.37 1.36
CA ARG A 20 6.03 6.22 2.51
C ARG A 20 7.23 6.38 3.41
N PRO A 21 7.43 7.54 4.04
CA PRO A 21 8.50 7.73 5.02
C PRO A 21 8.25 6.86 6.26
N LEU A 22 9.26 6.10 6.68
CA LEU A 22 9.24 5.33 7.92
C LEU A 22 10.10 5.97 9.00
N LEU A 23 11.34 6.31 8.65
CA LEU A 23 12.34 6.86 9.56
C LEU A 23 13.07 8.01 8.88
N HIS A 24 12.99 9.20 9.48
CA HIS A 24 13.73 10.35 8.97
C HIS A 24 15.21 10.25 9.38
N HIS A 25 16.10 10.78 8.54
CA HIS A 25 17.55 10.66 8.75
C HIS A 25 18.02 11.28 10.07
N THR A 26 17.35 12.32 10.58
CA THR A 26 17.69 12.90 11.89
C THR A 26 17.51 11.90 13.03
N ASP A 27 16.42 11.13 12.98
CA ASP A 27 16.06 10.16 14.00
C ASP A 27 16.85 8.86 13.83
N GLY A 28 17.18 8.50 12.58
CA GLY A 28 18.04 7.37 12.25
C GLY A 28 19.54 7.62 12.31
N ARG A 29 19.98 8.80 12.80
CA ARG A 29 21.40 9.22 12.82
C ARG A 29 22.10 9.11 11.47
N GLY A 30 21.45 9.63 10.45
CA GLY A 30 21.85 9.64 9.06
C GLY A 30 21.38 8.43 8.26
N LEU A 31 20.59 7.51 8.85
CA LEU A 31 19.83 6.53 8.09
C LEU A 31 18.39 7.03 7.89
N ALA A 32 18.00 7.30 6.66
CA ALA A 32 16.59 7.44 6.30
C ALA A 32 16.06 6.11 5.76
N VAL A 33 14.82 5.79 6.11
CA VAL A 33 14.12 4.59 5.66
C VAL A 33 12.74 4.98 5.18
N ASP A 34 12.42 4.58 3.96
CA ASP A 34 11.07 4.58 3.43
C ASP A 34 10.59 3.13 3.29
N TYR A 35 9.28 2.95 3.20
CA TYR A 35 8.67 1.64 3.05
C TYR A 35 7.53 1.63 2.03
N ALA A 36 7.30 0.47 1.45
CA ALA A 36 6.12 0.16 0.67
C ALA A 36 5.65 -1.26 1.00
N PHE A 37 4.38 -1.54 0.81
CA PHE A 37 3.89 -2.92 0.81
C PHE A 37 3.93 -3.43 -0.60
N SER A 38 4.40 -4.67 -0.80
CA SER A 38 4.18 -5.37 -2.05
C SER A 38 3.43 -6.66 -1.80
N TRP A 39 2.61 -7.01 -2.78
CA TRP A 39 1.85 -8.23 -2.79
C TRP A 39 2.17 -8.96 -4.09
N GLU A 40 2.64 -10.21 -4.00
CA GLU A 40 2.66 -11.05 -5.19
C GLU A 40 1.23 -11.52 -5.47
N PRO A 41 0.74 -11.44 -6.72
CA PRO A 41 -0.44 -12.17 -7.15
C PRO A 41 -0.09 -13.65 -7.14
N SER A 42 0.00 -14.26 -5.95
CA SER A 42 0.39 -15.65 -5.85
C SER A 42 -0.75 -16.51 -6.39
N GLN A 43 -0.50 -17.23 -7.49
CA GLN A 43 -1.40 -18.27 -7.99
C GLN A 43 -1.60 -19.44 -7.00
N ARG A 44 -0.93 -19.39 -5.84
CA ARG A 44 -0.92 -20.44 -4.81
C ARG A 44 -1.54 -20.02 -3.46
N GLY A 45 -2.27 -18.91 -3.40
CA GLY A 45 -3.10 -18.57 -2.24
C GLY A 45 -2.31 -18.17 -0.97
N GLY A 46 -1.10 -17.64 -1.12
CA GLY A 46 -0.27 -17.21 0.00
C GLY A 46 -0.76 -15.91 0.64
N ARG A 47 -0.77 -15.89 1.99
CA ARG A 47 -1.12 -14.75 2.87
C ARG A 47 -0.01 -13.70 2.99
N HIS A 48 0.96 -13.68 2.08
CA HIS A 48 2.21 -12.96 2.30
C HIS A 48 2.17 -11.59 1.65
N VAL A 49 2.07 -10.57 2.48
CA VAL A 49 2.41 -9.19 2.11
C VAL A 49 3.87 -8.99 2.49
N ARG A 50 4.64 -8.43 1.59
CA ARG A 50 6.03 -8.06 1.84
C ARG A 50 6.11 -6.59 2.19
N VAL A 51 6.99 -6.26 3.11
CA VAL A 51 7.39 -4.87 3.35
C VAL A 51 8.71 -4.64 2.63
N LEU A 52 8.66 -3.79 1.62
CA LEU A 52 9.83 -3.25 0.95
C LEU A 52 10.37 -2.10 1.79
N LEU A 53 11.67 -2.12 2.09
CA LEU A 53 12.36 -1.08 2.84
C LEU A 53 13.42 -0.46 1.95
N PHE A 54 13.31 0.84 1.72
CA PHE A 54 14.24 1.63 0.93
C PHE A 54 15.06 2.49 1.89
N MET A 55 16.38 2.33 1.86
CA MET A 55 17.27 2.93 2.84
C MET A 55 18.27 3.83 2.16
N ILE A 56 18.51 5.00 2.74
CA ILE A 56 19.58 5.89 2.31
C ILE A 56 20.41 6.34 3.50
N ASN A 57 21.73 6.25 3.35
CA ASN A 57 22.69 6.71 4.34
C ASN A 57 23.20 8.10 3.94
N THR A 58 22.80 9.12 4.69
CA THR A 58 23.19 10.52 4.50
C THR A 58 24.46 10.90 5.27
N THR A 59 25.09 9.95 5.99
CA THR A 59 26.37 10.17 6.66
C THR A 59 27.55 10.00 5.71
N ALA A 60 28.72 10.50 6.10
CA ALA A 60 29.97 10.31 5.35
C ALA A 60 30.59 8.91 5.50
N SER A 61 30.05 8.04 6.36
CA SER A 61 30.62 6.73 6.68
C SER A 61 29.65 5.59 6.43
N THR A 62 30.12 4.41 6.04
CA THR A 62 29.26 3.23 5.89
C THR A 62 28.61 2.84 7.22
N LEU A 63 27.29 2.65 7.19
CA LEU A 63 26.52 2.08 8.30
C LEU A 63 26.46 0.56 8.14
N GLY A 64 26.57 -0.20 9.23
CA GLY A 64 26.27 -1.63 9.17
C GLY A 64 26.79 -2.49 10.32
N PRO A 65 26.14 -3.63 10.62
CA PRO A 65 24.90 -4.11 9.98
C PRO A 65 23.66 -3.34 10.45
N VAL A 66 22.70 -3.13 9.54
CA VAL A 66 21.37 -2.58 9.85
C VAL A 66 20.39 -3.74 10.01
N VAL A 67 19.75 -3.83 11.17
CA VAL A 67 18.72 -4.83 11.47
C VAL A 67 17.39 -4.11 11.58
N VAL A 68 16.38 -4.59 10.85
CA VAL A 68 15.01 -4.09 10.90
C VAL A 68 14.10 -5.22 11.37
N ALA A 69 13.48 -5.04 12.53
CA ALA A 69 12.50 -5.97 13.08
C ALA A 69 11.08 -5.40 12.94
N ILE A 70 10.16 -6.21 12.42
CA ILE A 70 8.74 -5.90 12.20
C ILE A 70 7.92 -7.08 12.76
N GLY A 71 7.38 -6.94 13.97
CA GLY A 71 6.76 -8.08 14.67
C GLY A 71 7.78 -9.20 14.87
N ASP A 72 7.45 -10.41 14.41
CA ASP A 72 8.33 -11.58 14.47
C ASP A 72 9.29 -11.70 13.26
N SER A 73 9.16 -10.81 12.27
CA SER A 73 10.01 -10.78 11.08
C SER A 73 11.24 -9.91 11.31
N GLU A 74 12.43 -10.42 11.00
CA GLU A 74 13.69 -9.67 11.05
C GLU A 74 14.40 -9.73 9.70
N VAL A 75 14.82 -8.57 9.20
CA VAL A 75 15.66 -8.45 8.01
C VAL A 75 16.95 -7.69 8.32
N GLN A 76 18.06 -8.19 7.78
CA GLN A 76 19.38 -7.61 7.99
C GLN A 76 20.01 -7.13 6.67
N VAL A 77 20.40 -5.85 6.65
CA VAL A 77 21.22 -5.26 5.58
C VAL A 77 22.66 -5.15 6.07
N LYS A 78 23.57 -5.88 5.42
CA LYS A 78 24.97 -5.98 5.87
C LYS A 78 25.67 -4.64 5.97
N LYS A 79 25.47 -3.77 4.97
CA LYS A 79 26.10 -2.45 4.86
C LYS A 79 25.22 -1.50 4.06
N VAL A 80 25.15 -0.24 4.48
CA VAL A 80 24.52 0.87 3.74
C VAL A 80 25.59 1.94 3.53
N THR A 81 26.05 2.06 2.29
CA THR A 81 27.15 2.95 1.89
C THR A 81 26.64 4.40 1.78
N PRO A 82 27.46 5.42 2.12
CA PRO A 82 27.10 6.83 1.97
C PRO A 82 26.50 7.16 0.61
N ASN A 83 25.37 7.85 0.62
CA ASN A 83 24.64 8.35 -0.56
C ASN A 83 24.34 7.26 -1.61
N ARG A 84 24.29 5.99 -1.21
CA ARG A 84 23.86 4.90 -2.08
C ARG A 84 22.55 4.30 -1.57
N PRO A 85 21.54 4.15 -2.44
CA PRO A 85 20.32 3.47 -2.06
C PRO A 85 20.62 2.00 -1.72
N ALA A 86 19.97 1.50 -0.68
CA ALA A 86 19.93 0.10 -0.33
C ALA A 86 18.47 -0.34 -0.20
N MET A 87 18.18 -1.58 -0.59
CA MET A 87 16.85 -2.14 -0.48
C MET A 87 16.88 -3.43 0.36
N ALA A 88 15.88 -3.60 1.21
CA ALA A 88 15.64 -4.82 1.95
C ALA A 88 14.18 -5.25 1.81
N ILE A 89 13.92 -6.54 1.91
CA ILE A 89 12.58 -7.11 1.83
C ILE A 89 12.35 -7.89 3.12
N ALA A 90 11.30 -7.53 3.85
CA ALA A 90 10.83 -8.29 4.99
C ALA A 90 9.54 -9.02 4.60
N ASP A 91 9.56 -10.35 4.67
CA ASP A 91 8.33 -11.13 4.60
C ASP A 91 7.61 -10.99 5.93
N VAL A 92 6.42 -10.39 5.94
CA VAL A 92 5.66 -10.16 7.16
C VAL A 92 4.36 -10.96 7.08
N GLU A 93 4.17 -11.87 8.04
CA GLU A 93 2.87 -12.47 8.24
C GLU A 93 2.02 -11.48 9.05
N PHE A 94 1.17 -10.74 8.35
CA PHE A 94 0.24 -9.83 9.01
C PHE A 94 -0.93 -10.63 9.61
N ALA A 95 -0.77 -11.03 10.87
CA ALA A 95 -1.89 -11.34 11.74
C ALA A 95 -2.44 -10.03 12.34
N PHE A 96 -2.94 -9.10 11.51
CA PHE A 96 -3.41 -7.81 12.01
C PHE A 96 -4.88 -7.86 12.41
N ALA A 97 -5.17 -7.63 13.69
CA ALA A 97 -6.33 -6.78 14.00
C ALA A 97 -5.93 -5.33 13.68
N LEU A 98 -6.78 -4.57 12.99
CA LEU A 98 -6.60 -3.13 12.73
C LEU A 98 -6.23 -2.32 14.00
N ASP A 99 -6.67 -2.79 15.17
CA ASP A 99 -6.44 -2.16 16.47
C ASP A 99 -5.00 -2.31 17.00
N ALA A 100 -4.19 -3.20 16.42
CA ALA A 100 -2.79 -3.40 16.81
C ALA A 100 -1.83 -2.42 16.12
N LEU A 101 -2.36 -1.36 15.50
CA LEU A 101 -1.62 -0.39 14.71
C LEU A 101 -1.31 0.89 15.49
N PRO A 102 -0.07 1.40 15.41
CA PRO A 102 0.99 1.01 14.47
C PRO A 102 1.95 -0.11 14.93
N ALA A 103 2.46 -0.91 13.98
CA ALA A 103 3.52 -1.87 14.26
C ALA A 103 4.84 -1.13 14.55
N THR A 104 5.44 -1.38 15.71
CA THR A 104 6.71 -0.76 16.08
C THR A 104 7.85 -1.45 15.34
N ILE A 105 8.55 -0.70 14.50
CA ILE A 105 9.76 -1.13 13.82
C ILE A 105 10.97 -0.70 14.63
N THR A 106 11.87 -1.64 14.88
CA THR A 106 13.17 -1.32 15.48
C THR A 106 14.24 -1.36 14.41
N VAL A 107 14.88 -0.22 14.16
CA VAL A 107 16.02 -0.12 13.24
C VAL A 107 17.28 0.02 14.08
N SER A 108 18.15 -0.98 14.04
CA SER A 108 19.43 -0.95 14.74
C SER A 108 20.59 -0.91 13.75
N GLY A 109 21.58 -0.05 13.99
CA GLY A 109 22.76 0.08 13.13
C GLY A 109 24.02 0.39 13.93
N VAL A 110 25.18 0.19 13.33
CA VAL A 110 26.47 0.66 13.90
C VAL A 110 26.96 1.84 13.08
N ALA A 111 27.14 2.98 13.75
CA ALA A 111 27.71 4.21 13.19
C ALA A 111 28.94 4.60 14.02
N GLY A 112 30.12 4.70 13.39
CA GLY A 112 31.35 5.08 14.09
C GLY A 112 31.74 4.16 15.26
N GLY A 113 31.31 2.89 15.24
CA GLY A 113 31.56 1.91 16.31
C GLY A 113 30.51 1.86 17.43
N ALA A 114 29.52 2.75 17.44
CA ALA A 114 28.43 2.74 18.43
C ALA A 114 27.15 2.11 17.84
N LYS A 115 26.51 1.21 18.60
CA LYS A 115 25.18 0.70 18.27
C LYS A 115 24.14 1.79 18.52
N HIS A 116 23.32 2.05 17.51
CA HIS A 116 22.17 2.94 17.58
C HIS A 116 20.91 2.13 17.34
N THR A 117 19.81 2.54 17.99
CA THR A 117 18.49 1.95 17.79
C THR A 117 17.45 3.06 17.68
N ALA A 118 16.76 3.12 16.55
CA ALA A 118 15.58 3.96 16.37
C ALA A 118 14.31 3.09 16.39
N ARG A 119 13.21 3.69 16.84
CA ARG A 119 11.89 3.09 16.73
C ARG A 119 11.05 3.94 15.79
N ALA A 120 10.38 3.27 14.86
CA ALA A 120 9.45 3.88 13.93
C ALA A 120 8.11 3.12 13.98
N SER A 121 7.05 3.75 13.48
CA SER A 121 5.72 3.16 13.48
C SER A 121 5.31 2.89 12.03
N LEU A 122 5.21 1.63 11.64
CA LEU A 122 4.69 1.25 10.33
C LEU A 122 3.17 1.29 10.37
N ARG A 123 2.61 2.06 9.44
CA ARG A 123 1.17 2.12 9.21
C ARG A 123 0.84 1.30 7.98
N PRO A 124 0.10 0.20 8.08
CA PRO A 124 -0.36 -0.52 6.93
C PRO A 124 -1.35 0.30 6.14
N VAL A 125 -1.49 -0.10 4.88
CA VAL A 125 -2.48 0.41 3.95
C VAL A 125 -3.54 -0.68 3.80
N ALA A 126 -4.81 -0.33 4.06
CA ALA A 126 -5.93 -1.27 4.05
C ALA A 126 -5.97 -2.09 2.76
N GLY A 127 -5.72 -1.47 1.61
CA GLY A 127 -5.69 -2.16 0.33
C GLY A 127 -4.61 -3.25 0.22
N ALA A 128 -3.46 -3.11 0.89
CA ALA A 128 -2.43 -4.16 0.91
C ALA A 128 -2.78 -5.32 1.86
N LEU A 129 -3.68 -5.10 2.81
CA LEU A 129 -4.15 -6.12 3.76
C LEU A 129 -5.27 -6.99 3.20
N LEU A 130 -5.58 -6.85 1.91
CA LEU A 130 -6.53 -7.69 1.20
C LEU A 130 -5.81 -8.83 0.47
N ARG A 131 -6.50 -9.96 0.35
CA ARG A 131 -6.23 -11.03 -0.59
C ARG A 131 -7.24 -10.94 -1.74
N PRO A 132 -6.82 -10.98 -3.01
CA PRO A 132 -7.73 -10.87 -4.15
C PRO A 132 -8.69 -12.06 -4.20
N GLN A 133 -9.97 -11.80 -4.46
CA GLN A 133 -11.02 -12.82 -4.46
C GLN A 133 -11.65 -13.03 -5.83
N ASN A 134 -11.75 -14.31 -6.24
CA ASN A 134 -12.49 -14.68 -7.44
C ASN A 134 -13.96 -14.85 -7.10
N VAL A 135 -14.76 -13.84 -7.41
CA VAL A 135 -16.22 -13.87 -7.30
C VAL A 135 -16.85 -13.60 -8.67
N GLY A 136 -17.95 -14.30 -8.98
CA GLY A 136 -18.75 -13.99 -10.16
C GLY A 136 -19.55 -12.70 -9.96
N GLU A 137 -19.93 -12.03 -11.06
CA GLU A 137 -20.71 -10.78 -11.01
C GLU A 137 -22.04 -10.94 -10.26
N ASP A 138 -22.72 -12.08 -10.43
CA ASP A 138 -23.96 -12.42 -9.74
C ASP A 138 -23.77 -12.57 -8.22
N VAL A 139 -22.68 -13.23 -7.82
CA VAL A 139 -22.31 -13.39 -6.40
C VAL A 139 -21.90 -12.05 -5.80
N PHE A 140 -21.16 -11.23 -6.56
CA PHE A 140 -20.76 -9.90 -6.13
C PHE A 140 -21.98 -9.00 -5.89
N ALA A 141 -22.90 -8.93 -6.86
CA ALA A 141 -24.09 -8.11 -6.75
C ALA A 141 -24.95 -8.55 -5.56
N GLY A 142 -25.23 -9.85 -5.42
CA GLY A 142 -26.02 -10.37 -4.30
C GLY A 142 -25.38 -10.13 -2.93
N ALA A 143 -24.07 -10.32 -2.81
CA ALA A 143 -23.35 -10.10 -1.54
C ALA A 143 -23.27 -8.61 -1.19
N ARG A 144 -22.97 -7.75 -2.17
CA ARG A 144 -22.95 -6.30 -2.01
C ARG A 144 -24.32 -5.80 -1.56
N ASP A 145 -25.39 -6.18 -2.26
CA ASP A 145 -26.74 -5.69 -1.97
C ASP A 145 -27.19 -6.13 -0.57
N ALA A 146 -26.89 -7.37 -0.16
CA ALA A 146 -27.16 -7.85 1.19
C ALA A 146 -26.39 -7.05 2.27
N MET A 147 -25.14 -6.68 2.03
CA MET A 147 -24.35 -5.87 2.96
C MET A 147 -24.79 -4.40 2.99
N LEU A 148 -25.23 -3.85 1.85
CA LEU A 148 -25.81 -2.51 1.75
C LEU A 148 -27.14 -2.40 2.52
N GLU A 149 -28.00 -3.42 2.42
CA GLU A 149 -29.23 -3.51 3.23
C GLU A 149 -28.93 -3.54 4.74
N GLY A 150 -27.78 -4.10 5.13
CA GLY A 150 -27.27 -4.07 6.50
C GLY A 150 -26.66 -2.73 6.94
N GLY A 151 -26.48 -1.77 6.02
CA GLY A 151 -25.91 -0.45 6.30
C GLY A 151 -24.38 -0.38 6.31
N ALA A 152 -23.69 -1.43 5.86
CA ALA A 152 -22.23 -1.54 5.90
C ALA A 152 -21.53 -0.87 4.69
N GLU A 153 -21.94 0.36 4.33
CA GLU A 153 -21.32 1.13 3.24
C GLU A 153 -20.47 2.28 3.79
N SER A 154 -19.19 2.32 3.39
CA SER A 154 -18.42 3.56 3.41
C SER A 154 -18.30 4.10 2.00
N ALA A 155 -18.70 5.36 1.80
CA ALA A 155 -18.58 6.04 0.52
C ALA A 155 -17.84 7.38 0.63
N LYS A 156 -17.05 7.68 -0.40
CA LYS A 156 -16.31 8.94 -0.58
C LYS A 156 -16.47 9.43 -2.02
N LYS A 157 -16.38 10.75 -2.21
CA LYS A 157 -16.38 11.38 -3.53
C LYS A 157 -15.02 12.03 -3.79
N VAL A 158 -14.56 11.95 -5.03
CA VAL A 158 -13.37 12.63 -5.54
C VAL A 158 -13.69 13.18 -6.93
N LEU A 159 -13.19 14.38 -7.22
CA LEU A 159 -13.27 14.96 -8.55
C LEU A 159 -12.00 14.52 -9.29
N LEU A 160 -12.15 13.81 -10.40
CA LEU A 160 -11.04 13.37 -11.23
C LEU A 160 -10.81 14.37 -12.36
N ASP A 161 -9.55 14.50 -12.76
CA ASP A 161 -9.24 15.19 -14.01
C ASP A 161 -9.87 14.46 -15.20
N PRO A 162 -10.24 15.18 -16.29
CA PRO A 162 -10.95 14.58 -17.42
C PRO A 162 -10.24 13.36 -18.03
N ASP A 163 -8.91 13.36 -18.01
CA ASP A 163 -8.09 12.27 -18.56
C ASP A 163 -8.06 11.02 -17.65
N LEU A 164 -8.33 11.22 -16.35
CA LEU A 164 -8.46 10.15 -15.36
C LEU A 164 -9.92 9.71 -15.13
N ALA A 165 -10.89 10.49 -15.60
CA ALA A 165 -12.32 10.27 -15.45
C ALA A 165 -12.90 9.15 -16.34
N ASN A 166 -12.25 7.98 -16.35
CA ASN A 166 -12.72 6.80 -17.06
C ASN A 166 -12.43 5.51 -16.26
N ALA A 167 -13.15 4.42 -16.58
CA ALA A 167 -13.04 3.16 -15.85
C ALA A 167 -11.65 2.51 -15.96
N ILE A 168 -10.92 2.73 -17.06
CA ILE A 168 -9.58 2.15 -17.27
C ILE A 168 -8.55 2.82 -16.37
N SER A 169 -8.51 4.16 -16.34
CA SER A 169 -7.63 4.90 -15.44
C SER A 169 -7.93 4.57 -13.97
N VAL A 170 -9.21 4.51 -13.60
CA VAL A 170 -9.63 4.12 -12.24
C VAL A 170 -9.21 2.70 -11.89
N ARG A 171 -9.36 1.75 -12.81
CA ARG A 171 -8.91 0.37 -12.62
C ARG A 171 -7.39 0.33 -12.39
N ASP A 172 -6.63 1.07 -13.18
CA ASP A 172 -5.19 1.07 -13.07
C ASP A 172 -4.73 1.73 -11.75
N ILE A 173 -5.37 2.81 -11.29
CA ILE A 173 -5.18 3.37 -9.93
C ILE A 173 -5.55 2.34 -8.86
N LEU A 174 -6.65 1.59 -9.03
CA LEU A 174 -7.05 0.59 -8.05
C LEU A 174 -6.00 -0.50 -7.87
N ARG A 175 -5.33 -0.91 -8.96
CA ARG A 175 -4.25 -1.91 -8.94
C ARG A 175 -3.00 -1.44 -8.18
N THR A 176 -2.75 -0.13 -8.10
CA THR A 176 -1.58 0.40 -7.36
C THR A 176 -1.86 0.55 -5.88
N CYS A 177 -3.13 0.68 -5.47
CA CYS A 177 -3.49 0.93 -4.08
C CYS A 177 -4.18 -0.24 -3.37
N ALA A 178 -4.74 -1.22 -4.08
CA ALA A 178 -5.45 -2.33 -3.45
C ALA A 178 -5.12 -3.69 -4.06
N ASN A 179 -4.87 -4.68 -3.21
CA ASN A 179 -4.66 -6.08 -3.59
C ASN A 179 -6.00 -6.80 -3.76
N VAL A 180 -6.73 -6.41 -4.80
CA VAL A 180 -8.07 -6.91 -5.12
C VAL A 180 -8.11 -7.55 -6.49
N ARG A 181 -9.11 -8.40 -6.70
CA ARG A 181 -9.44 -8.94 -8.02
C ARG A 181 -10.55 -8.09 -8.62
N GLU A 182 -10.37 -7.63 -9.85
CA GLU A 182 -11.47 -7.08 -10.62
C GLU A 182 -12.54 -8.13 -10.87
N VAL A 183 -13.78 -7.73 -10.64
CA VAL A 183 -14.98 -8.50 -10.94
C VAL A 183 -15.56 -8.01 -12.26
N ARG A 184 -15.68 -6.69 -12.41
CA ARG A 184 -16.22 -6.05 -13.61
C ARG A 184 -15.56 -4.70 -13.86
N VAL A 185 -15.29 -4.40 -15.12
CA VAL A 185 -14.87 -3.09 -15.61
C VAL A 185 -15.78 -2.72 -16.77
N ASP A 186 -16.58 -1.68 -16.62
CA ASP A 186 -17.51 -1.19 -17.62
C ASP A 186 -17.16 0.24 -17.99
N GLU A 187 -16.46 0.40 -19.12
CA GLU A 187 -16.03 1.69 -19.62
C GLU A 187 -17.19 2.62 -19.98
N HIS A 188 -18.29 2.06 -20.49
CA HIS A 188 -19.44 2.84 -20.93
C HIS A 188 -20.25 3.36 -19.75
N ALA A 189 -20.38 2.55 -18.70
CA ALA A 189 -21.05 2.94 -17.47
C ALA A 189 -20.14 3.68 -16.49
N GLY A 190 -18.81 3.72 -16.73
CA GLY A 190 -17.84 4.29 -15.82
C GLY A 190 -17.70 3.49 -14.52
N VAL A 191 -17.85 2.17 -14.55
CA VAL A 191 -17.91 1.33 -13.34
C VAL A 191 -16.70 0.41 -13.23
N VAL A 192 -16.11 0.35 -12.03
CA VAL A 192 -15.11 -0.65 -11.65
C VAL A 192 -15.55 -1.33 -10.36
N GLU A 193 -15.73 -2.66 -10.43
CA GLU A 193 -16.07 -3.52 -9.30
C GLU A 193 -14.90 -4.45 -9.01
N ALA A 194 -14.52 -4.56 -7.74
CA ALA A 194 -13.43 -5.41 -7.31
C ALA A 194 -13.69 -6.04 -5.94
N ALA A 195 -13.10 -7.21 -5.70
CA ALA A 195 -13.30 -7.98 -4.48
C ALA A 195 -11.97 -8.39 -3.84
N GLY A 196 -11.96 -8.32 -2.51
CA GLY A 196 -10.87 -8.80 -1.66
C GLY A 196 -11.41 -9.47 -0.40
N GLU A 197 -10.52 -10.12 0.33
CA GLU A 197 -10.79 -10.67 1.67
C GLU A 197 -9.64 -10.23 2.57
N ALA A 198 -9.94 -9.73 3.76
CA ALA A 198 -8.89 -9.30 4.66
C ALA A 198 -8.04 -10.49 5.11
N LEU A 199 -6.73 -10.27 5.21
CA LEU A 199 -5.76 -11.31 5.56
C LEU A 199 -5.92 -11.87 6.98
N ASP A 200 -6.53 -11.09 7.87
CA ASP A 200 -6.86 -11.47 9.23
C ASP A 200 -8.09 -12.38 9.33
N GLY A 201 -8.80 -12.60 8.21
CA GLY A 201 -10.03 -13.38 8.14
C GLY A 201 -11.26 -12.63 8.64
N SER A 202 -11.18 -11.31 8.86
CA SER A 202 -12.31 -10.49 9.33
C SER A 202 -13.49 -10.48 8.36
N GLY A 203 -13.27 -10.76 7.07
CA GLY A 203 -14.38 -10.85 6.12
C GLY A 203 -14.01 -10.57 4.68
N LYS A 204 -15.04 -10.57 3.84
CA LYS A 204 -14.95 -10.16 2.44
C LYS A 204 -15.24 -8.68 2.30
N TYR A 205 -14.56 -8.06 1.35
CA TYR A 205 -14.70 -6.64 1.04
C TYR A 205 -14.94 -6.47 -0.45
N PHE A 206 -15.91 -5.64 -0.76
CA PHE A 206 -16.32 -5.28 -2.11
C PHE A 206 -16.07 -3.80 -2.32
N LEU A 207 -15.34 -3.49 -3.38
CA LEU A 207 -15.04 -2.15 -3.82
C LEU A 207 -15.83 -1.85 -5.09
N LEU A 208 -16.50 -0.71 -5.09
CA LEU A 208 -17.21 -0.17 -6.23
C LEU A 208 -16.76 1.26 -6.46
N VAL A 209 -16.23 1.53 -7.63
CA VAL A 209 -15.95 2.89 -8.09
C VAL A 209 -16.86 3.19 -9.27
N THR A 210 -17.61 4.28 -9.18
CA THR A 210 -18.43 4.79 -10.29
C THR A 210 -17.93 6.17 -10.68
N VAL A 211 -17.65 6.38 -11.95
CA VAL A 211 -17.21 7.65 -12.53
C VAL A 211 -18.32 8.19 -13.41
N SER A 212 -18.68 9.44 -13.19
CA SER A 212 -19.66 10.16 -14.01
C SER A 212 -18.98 10.88 -15.18
N SER A 213 -19.76 11.22 -16.19
CA SER A 213 -19.28 12.03 -17.33
C SER A 213 -18.85 13.45 -16.95
N SER A 214 -19.19 13.94 -15.74
CA SER A 214 -18.70 15.22 -15.21
C SER A 214 -17.34 15.11 -14.51
N GLY A 215 -16.75 13.92 -14.42
CA GLY A 215 -15.50 13.69 -13.70
C GLY A 215 -15.67 13.37 -12.22
N ASP A 216 -16.90 13.37 -11.69
CA ASP A 216 -17.13 12.95 -10.31
C ASP A 216 -17.00 11.43 -10.20
N ALA A 217 -16.06 10.96 -9.37
CA ALA A 217 -15.95 9.58 -8.98
C ALA A 217 -16.47 9.37 -7.55
N LYS A 218 -17.34 8.37 -7.38
CA LYS A 218 -17.77 7.85 -6.08
C LYS A 218 -17.04 6.54 -5.83
N VAL A 219 -16.25 6.50 -4.77
CA VAL A 219 -15.64 5.28 -4.23
C VAL A 219 -16.53 4.76 -3.12
N SER A 220 -16.89 3.49 -3.17
CA SER A 220 -17.69 2.81 -2.16
C SER A 220 -16.99 1.51 -1.77
N ALA A 221 -16.85 1.27 -0.47
CA ALA A 221 -16.34 0.02 0.09
C ALA A 221 -17.41 -0.56 1.02
N VAL A 222 -17.62 -1.86 0.88
CA VAL A 222 -18.62 -2.62 1.63
C VAL A 222 -17.94 -3.86 2.19
N GLY A 223 -18.17 -4.17 3.47
CA GLY A 223 -17.58 -5.35 4.11
C GLY A 223 -18.07 -5.55 5.54
N ASP A 224 -17.57 -6.60 6.18
CA ASP A 224 -18.02 -7.01 7.52
C ASP A 224 -17.51 -6.09 8.66
N ASP A 225 -16.45 -5.30 8.41
CA ASP A 225 -15.90 -4.30 9.32
C ASP A 225 -16.01 -2.89 8.70
N ASP A 226 -16.85 -2.04 9.29
CA ASP A 226 -17.08 -0.66 8.84
C ASP A 226 -15.81 0.20 8.91
N GLY A 227 -14.94 -0.05 9.89
CA GLY A 227 -13.68 0.67 10.08
C GLY A 227 -12.68 0.34 8.98
N PHE A 228 -12.55 -0.95 8.63
CA PHE A 228 -11.73 -1.40 7.51
C PHE A 228 -12.27 -0.88 6.18
N ALA A 229 -13.58 -0.98 5.96
CA ALA A 229 -14.24 -0.47 4.75
C ALA A 229 -14.00 1.05 4.61
N ALA A 230 -14.13 1.81 5.70
CA ALA A 230 -13.85 3.24 5.70
C ALA A 230 -12.38 3.57 5.41
N ALA A 231 -11.44 2.82 5.98
CA ALA A 231 -10.01 3.00 5.72
C ALA A 231 -9.65 2.66 4.26
N LEU A 232 -10.22 1.59 3.72
CA LEU A 232 -10.04 1.18 2.33
C LEU A 232 -10.60 2.24 1.36
N CYS A 233 -11.81 2.72 1.62
CA CYS A 233 -12.43 3.78 0.82
C CYS A 233 -11.62 5.08 0.84
N ALA A 234 -11.14 5.51 2.01
CA ALA A 234 -10.30 6.70 2.15
C ALA A 234 -8.95 6.54 1.43
N GLN A 235 -8.38 5.35 1.43
CA GLN A 235 -7.13 5.07 0.73
C GLN A 235 -7.29 5.16 -0.79
N VAL A 236 -8.33 4.53 -1.36
CA VAL A 236 -8.59 4.59 -2.81
C VAL A 236 -8.87 6.03 -3.23
N GLN A 237 -9.62 6.78 -2.43
CA GLN A 237 -9.84 8.21 -2.65
C GLN A 237 -8.53 9.01 -2.67
N ALA A 238 -7.63 8.75 -1.71
CA ALA A 238 -6.34 9.43 -1.65
C ALA A 238 -5.43 9.08 -2.84
N ALA A 239 -5.47 7.83 -3.32
CA ALA A 239 -4.72 7.41 -4.50
C ALA A 239 -5.24 8.11 -5.77
N MET A 240 -6.56 8.26 -5.90
CA MET A 240 -7.17 9.02 -6.99
C MET A 240 -6.80 10.50 -6.95
N GLN A 241 -6.82 11.11 -5.76
CA GLN A 241 -6.42 12.51 -5.61
C GLN A 241 -4.94 12.72 -5.95
N ALA A 242 -4.07 11.80 -5.52
CA ALA A 242 -2.64 11.88 -5.85
C ALA A 242 -2.40 11.76 -7.37
N ALA A 243 -3.17 10.93 -8.07
CA ALA A 243 -3.05 10.80 -9.52
C ALA A 243 -3.41 12.09 -10.28
N ASN A 244 -4.35 12.90 -9.75
CA ASN A 244 -4.63 14.22 -10.31
C ASN A 244 -3.47 15.21 -10.10
N ASP A 245 -2.75 15.09 -8.99
CA ASP A 245 -1.71 16.06 -8.61
C ASP A 245 -0.36 15.82 -9.35
N ASP A 246 -0.23 14.71 -10.09
CA ASP A 246 0.99 14.30 -10.81
C ASP A 246 1.04 14.75 -12.30
N ASP A 247 0.02 15.47 -12.79
CA ASP A 247 -0.03 16.14 -14.12
C ASP A 247 0.42 17.62 -14.07
#